data_AF-A0A699K3H9-F1
#
_entry.id   AF-A0A699K3H9-F1
#
_cell.length_a   1.000
_cell.length_b   1.000
_cell.length_c   1.000
_cell.angle_alpha   90.00
_cell.angle_beta   90.00
_cell.angle_gamma   90.00
#
_symmetry.space_group_name_H-M   'P 1'
#
loop_
_entity.id
_entity.type
_entity.pdbx_description
1 polymer ?
#
loop_
_entity_poly.entity_id
_entity_poly.type
_entity_poly.pdbx_seq_one_letter_code
_entity_poly.pdbx_strand_id
1 'polypeptide(L)'
;AVEVLMLLKESYCCKSNVNAVGLELMLFRDAAAAAHMNPQVVSAAKLLILNPNECDLWKMILEQYFLMTDYSLWEVILNGDSPVPTCLVEGVAQPVAPTTVEQKLARKNELKARGTLLMALPDKHQLKFNSHKDAKSLMEAIEKHFGGNNKTKVQKTLLKQQFENFSSSTSESLDQIHDRLQKLVSHLEIHGVSLSQEDVNLKFLRSLPSEWKTRSL
;
A
#
# COMPACT_ATOMS: atom_id res chain seq x y z
N ALA A 1 25.70 13.30 16.79
CA ALA A 1 24.83 12.27 16.18
C ALA A 1 23.49 12.85 15.73
N VAL A 2 22.73 13.53 16.61
CA VAL A 2 21.43 14.14 16.27
C VAL A 2 21.55 15.35 15.33
N GLU A 3 22.56 16.21 15.49
CA GLU A 3 22.81 17.36 14.58
C GLU A 3 23.25 16.95 13.17
N VAL A 4 24.04 15.88 13.05
CA VAL A 4 24.45 15.32 11.76
C VAL A 4 23.25 14.70 11.02
N LEU A 5 22.31 14.12 11.77
CA LEU A 5 21.05 13.59 11.25
C LEU A 5 20.09 14.69 10.76
N MET A 6 20.07 15.85 11.40
CA MET A 6 19.27 17.00 10.93
C MET A 6 19.85 17.63 9.66
N LEU A 7 21.17 17.83 9.59
CA LEU A 7 21.83 18.40 8.42
C LEU A 7 21.75 17.49 7.18
N LEU A 8 21.76 16.16 7.37
CA LEU A 8 21.55 15.21 6.27
C LEU A 8 20.09 15.19 5.79
N LYS A 9 19.12 15.39 6.69
CA LYS A 9 17.69 15.47 6.34
C LYS A 9 17.38 16.73 5.51
N GLU A 10 18.00 17.87 5.85
CA GLU A 10 17.89 19.12 5.08
C GLU A 10 18.60 19.04 3.71
N SER A 11 19.75 18.38 3.63
CA SER A 11 20.50 18.24 2.37
C SER A 11 19.79 17.34 1.34
N TYR A 12 19.06 16.31 1.79
CA TYR A 12 18.37 15.35 0.91
C TYR A 12 16.94 15.78 0.50
N CYS A 13 16.19 16.49 1.37
CA CYS A 13 14.91 17.09 0.98
C CYS A 13 15.05 18.07 -0.20
N CYS A 14 16.21 18.69 -0.37
CA CYS A 14 16.48 19.61 -1.48
C CYS A 14 16.89 18.95 -2.81
N LYS A 15 17.15 17.63 -2.87
CA LYS A 15 17.77 16.99 -4.05
C LYS A 15 17.01 15.83 -4.70
N SER A 16 16.05 15.22 -4.02
CA SER A 16 15.34 14.06 -4.57
C SER A 16 13.88 14.05 -4.12
N ASN A 17 12.97 13.94 -5.09
CA ASN A 17 11.51 13.94 -4.94
C ASN A 17 10.99 12.62 -4.30
N VAL A 18 11.63 12.19 -3.21
CA VAL A 18 11.36 10.95 -2.49
C VAL A 18 10.62 11.31 -1.22
N ASN A 19 9.45 10.70 -1.02
CA ASN A 19 8.62 10.94 0.17
C ASN A 19 9.34 10.50 1.47
N ALA A 20 8.89 11.02 2.62
CA ALA A 20 9.52 10.79 3.92
C ALA A 20 9.72 9.30 4.28
N VAL A 21 8.83 8.43 3.76
CA VAL A 21 8.87 6.98 3.93
C VAL A 21 10.02 6.36 3.12
N GLY A 22 10.26 6.82 1.88
CA GLY A 22 11.38 6.38 1.06
C GLY A 22 12.74 6.80 1.63
N LEU A 23 12.81 7.96 2.30
CA LEU A 23 14.02 8.41 3.00
C LEU A 23 14.31 7.58 4.26
N GLU A 24 13.29 7.23 5.05
CA GLU A 24 13.43 6.33 6.20
C GLU A 24 13.90 4.93 5.78
N LEU A 25 13.35 4.38 4.70
CA LEU A 25 13.73 3.06 4.20
C LEU A 25 15.20 3.01 3.76
N MET A 26 15.72 4.10 3.20
CA MET A 26 17.11 4.20 2.73
C MET A 26 18.08 4.29 3.92
N LEU A 27 17.79 5.15 4.89
CA LEU A 27 18.60 5.30 6.11
C LEU A 27 18.61 4.01 6.95
N PHE A 28 17.52 3.26 6.97
CA PHE A 28 17.42 2.00 7.69
C PHE A 28 18.20 0.86 7.01
N ARG A 29 18.26 0.85 5.67
CA ARG A 29 19.06 -0.11 4.90
C ARG A 29 20.56 0.04 5.22
N ASP A 30 21.02 1.28 5.34
CA ASP A 30 22.42 1.58 5.62
C ASP A 30 22.80 1.23 7.07
N ALA A 31 21.92 1.48 8.05
CA ALA A 31 22.13 1.10 9.44
C ALA A 31 22.19 -0.43 9.65
N ALA A 32 21.43 -1.20 8.88
CA ALA A 32 21.40 -2.64 9.01
C ALA A 32 22.59 -3.35 8.31
N ALA A 33 23.16 -2.74 7.27
CA ALA A 33 24.41 -3.18 6.67
C ALA A 33 25.59 -3.10 7.67
N ALA A 34 25.56 -2.16 8.61
CA ALA A 34 26.59 -1.99 9.63
C ALA A 34 26.56 -3.04 10.77
N ALA A 35 25.48 -3.83 10.90
CA ALA A 35 25.24 -4.71 12.04
C ALA A 35 25.44 -6.22 11.78
N HIS A 36 25.89 -6.64 10.59
CA HIS A 36 26.12 -8.06 10.22
C HIS A 36 24.94 -9.04 10.46
N MET A 37 23.71 -8.56 10.66
CA MET A 37 22.50 -9.38 10.56
C MET A 37 22.12 -9.54 9.08
N ASN A 38 21.39 -10.59 8.67
CA ASN A 38 20.73 -10.59 7.35
C ASN A 38 19.48 -9.69 7.42
N PRO A 39 19.56 -8.43 6.95
CA PRO A 39 18.55 -7.41 7.26
C PRO A 39 17.28 -7.60 6.44
N GLN A 40 17.40 -8.26 5.28
CA GLN A 40 16.32 -8.40 4.32
C GLN A 40 15.17 -9.25 4.85
N VAL A 41 15.47 -10.29 5.64
CA VAL A 41 14.46 -11.25 6.08
C VAL A 41 13.64 -10.74 7.27
N VAL A 42 14.29 -10.07 8.23
CA VAL A 42 13.64 -9.64 9.47
C VAL A 42 12.89 -8.30 9.32
N SER A 43 13.38 -7.38 8.49
CA SER A 43 12.70 -6.10 8.26
C SER A 43 11.56 -6.21 7.23
N ALA A 44 11.74 -7.00 6.17
CA ALA A 44 10.66 -7.25 5.22
C ALA A 44 9.48 -7.95 5.89
N ALA A 45 9.72 -8.90 6.80
CA ALA A 45 8.65 -9.58 7.52
C ALA A 45 7.79 -8.63 8.39
N LYS A 46 8.39 -7.60 9.01
CA LYS A 46 7.63 -6.59 9.77
C LYS A 46 6.89 -5.59 8.88
N LEU A 47 7.48 -5.22 7.73
CA LEU A 47 6.89 -4.31 6.75
C LEU A 47 5.72 -4.93 5.98
N LEU A 48 5.70 -6.26 5.85
CA LEU A 48 4.66 -7.00 5.15
C LEU A 48 3.43 -7.33 6.00
N ILE A 49 3.42 -7.03 7.31
CA ILE A 49 2.27 -7.34 8.16
C ILE A 49 1.09 -6.44 7.75
N LEU A 50 -0.01 -7.06 7.35
CA LEU A 50 -1.25 -6.40 6.98
C LEU A 50 -1.79 -5.58 8.14
N ASN A 51 -1.89 -4.27 7.92
CA ASN A 51 -2.72 -3.38 8.70
C ASN A 51 -4.17 -3.48 8.17
N PRO A 52 -5.13 -4.00 8.96
CA PRO A 52 -6.52 -4.16 8.53
C PRO A 52 -7.18 -2.87 8.04
N ASN A 53 -6.71 -1.70 8.52
CA ASN A 53 -7.28 -0.41 8.16
C ASN A 53 -6.73 0.17 6.85
N GLU A 54 -5.64 -0.40 6.31
CA GLU A 54 -4.87 0.13 5.18
C GLU A 54 -4.59 -1.00 4.16
N CYS A 55 -5.62 -1.77 3.81
CA CYS A 55 -5.49 -2.90 2.89
C CYS A 55 -4.94 -2.49 1.52
N ASP A 56 -5.31 -1.30 1.01
CA ASP A 56 -4.83 -0.77 -0.27
C ASP A 56 -3.32 -0.45 -0.25
N LEU A 57 -2.86 0.20 0.83
CA LEU A 57 -1.43 0.51 1.02
C LEU A 57 -0.62 -0.77 1.19
N TRP A 58 -1.15 -1.74 1.96
CA TRP A 58 -0.52 -3.04 2.12
C TRP A 58 -0.37 -3.77 0.78
N LYS A 59 -1.40 -3.76 -0.07
CA LYS A 59 -1.34 -4.36 -1.41
C LYS A 59 -0.24 -3.71 -2.26
N MET A 60 -0.11 -2.38 -2.21
CA MET A 60 0.97 -1.66 -2.89
C MET A 60 2.35 -2.08 -2.38
N ILE A 61 2.55 -2.17 -1.06
CA ILE A 61 3.82 -2.60 -0.46
C ILE A 61 4.15 -4.04 -0.87
N LEU A 62 3.15 -4.92 -0.89
CA LEU A 62 3.30 -6.32 -1.26
C LEU A 62 3.65 -6.49 -2.75
N GLU A 63 3.01 -5.73 -3.64
CA GLU A 63 3.34 -5.68 -5.06
C GLU A 63 4.79 -5.23 -5.28
N GLN A 64 5.21 -4.15 -4.62
CA GLN A 64 6.60 -3.66 -4.66
C GLN A 64 7.59 -4.70 -4.13
N TYR A 65 7.24 -5.43 -3.07
CA TYR A 65 8.08 -6.50 -2.53
C TYR A 65 8.28 -7.63 -3.56
N PHE A 66 7.23 -8.08 -4.22
CA PHE A 66 7.33 -9.12 -5.26
C PHE A 66 8.08 -8.62 -6.49
N LEU A 67 7.85 -7.38 -6.94
CA LEU A 67 8.61 -6.75 -8.02
C LEU A 67 10.12 -6.75 -7.75
N MET A 68 10.53 -6.46 -6.51
CA MET A 68 11.94 -6.43 -6.12
C MET A 68 12.55 -7.82 -5.91
N THR A 69 11.73 -8.84 -5.62
CA THR A 69 12.20 -10.18 -5.27
C THR A 69 12.20 -11.11 -6.48
N ASP A 70 11.05 -11.23 -7.14
CA ASP A 70 10.79 -12.06 -8.31
C ASP A 70 9.37 -11.78 -8.81
N TYR A 71 9.24 -11.09 -9.94
CA TYR A 71 7.95 -10.69 -10.49
C TYR A 71 7.04 -11.88 -10.82
N SER A 72 7.62 -13.06 -11.11
CA SER A 72 6.83 -14.26 -11.40
C SER A 72 5.94 -14.70 -10.23
N LEU A 73 6.25 -14.27 -9.01
CA LEU A 73 5.41 -14.49 -7.82
C LEU A 73 4.14 -13.62 -7.83
N TRP A 74 4.23 -12.39 -8.35
CA TRP A 74 3.09 -11.51 -8.52
C TRP A 74 2.17 -12.00 -9.64
N GLU A 75 2.76 -12.51 -10.74
CA GLU A 75 2.00 -13.09 -11.85
C GLU A 75 1.14 -14.28 -11.41
N VAL A 76 1.63 -15.11 -10.48
CA VAL A 76 0.85 -16.21 -9.91
C VAL A 76 -0.39 -15.73 -9.16
N ILE A 77 -0.27 -14.62 -8.40
CA ILE A 77 -1.41 -14.02 -7.68
C ILE A 77 -2.44 -13.46 -8.67
N LEU A 78 -1.99 -12.82 -9.76
CA LEU A 78 -2.89 -12.22 -10.75
C LEU A 78 -3.59 -13.26 -11.63
N ASN A 79 -2.81 -14.18 -12.19
CA ASN A 79 -3.27 -15.12 -13.20
C ASN A 79 -3.91 -16.37 -12.57
N GLY A 80 -3.51 -16.72 -11.35
CA GLY A 80 -3.89 -17.94 -10.66
C GLY A 80 -2.90 -19.06 -10.93
N ASP A 81 -3.06 -20.15 -10.17
CA ASP A 81 -2.18 -21.32 -10.26
C ASP A 81 -2.22 -21.94 -11.66
N SER A 82 -1.08 -22.50 -12.08
CA SER A 82 -0.98 -23.24 -13.33
C SER A 82 -1.89 -24.49 -13.25
N PRO A 83 -2.64 -24.82 -14.31
CA PRO A 83 -3.51 -25.98 -14.29
C PRO A 83 -2.71 -27.25 -13.96
N VAL A 84 -3.27 -28.07 -13.06
CA VAL A 84 -2.66 -29.32 -12.63
C VAL A 84 -2.36 -30.18 -13.88
N PRO A 85 -1.10 -30.64 -14.06
CA PRO A 85 -0.75 -31.49 -15.18
C PRO A 85 -1.66 -32.71 -15.20
N THR A 86 -2.35 -32.90 -16.31
CA THR A 86 -3.35 -33.97 -16.44
C THR A 86 -2.98 -34.83 -17.65
N CYS A 87 -2.94 -36.14 -17.47
CA CYS A 87 -2.76 -37.09 -18.56
C CYS A 87 -4.08 -37.81 -18.81
N LEU A 88 -4.43 -38.02 -20.07
CA LEU A 88 -5.59 -38.81 -20.47
C LEU A 88 -5.17 -40.28 -20.47
N VAL A 89 -5.66 -41.03 -19.48
CA VAL A 89 -5.53 -42.49 -19.44
C VAL A 89 -6.92 -43.06 -19.70
N GLU A 90 -7.10 -43.78 -20.81
CA GLU A 90 -8.39 -44.41 -21.20
C GLU A 90 -9.58 -43.44 -21.21
N GLY A 91 -9.39 -42.19 -21.68
CA GLY A 91 -10.46 -41.18 -21.74
C GLY A 91 -10.78 -40.50 -20.41
N VAL A 92 -10.12 -40.88 -19.31
CA VAL A 92 -10.22 -40.23 -18.01
C VAL A 92 -9.01 -39.33 -17.78
N ALA A 93 -9.27 -38.05 -17.51
CA ALA A 93 -8.26 -37.09 -17.09
C ALA A 93 -7.76 -37.42 -15.67
N GLN A 94 -6.51 -37.87 -15.54
CA GLN A 94 -5.88 -38.13 -14.25
C GLN A 94 -4.78 -37.10 -13.93
N PRO A 95 -4.75 -36.55 -12.70
CA PRO A 95 -3.66 -35.69 -12.25
C PRO A 95 -2.34 -36.46 -12.24
N VAL A 96 -1.32 -35.89 -12.87
CA VAL A 96 0.04 -36.47 -12.91
C VAL A 96 1.00 -35.57 -12.14
N ALA A 97 2.03 -36.19 -11.55
CA ALA A 97 3.10 -35.44 -10.90
C ALA A 97 3.76 -34.46 -11.89
N PRO A 98 4.21 -33.27 -11.44
CA PRO A 98 4.95 -32.33 -12.28
C PRO A 98 6.21 -32.98 -12.85
N THR A 99 6.22 -33.24 -14.16
CA THR A 99 7.36 -33.87 -14.84
C THR A 99 8.27 -32.84 -15.50
N THR A 100 7.73 -31.69 -15.92
CA THR A 100 8.52 -30.64 -16.57
C THR A 100 9.17 -29.68 -15.56
N VAL A 101 10.25 -29.03 -15.98
CA VAL A 101 10.96 -28.00 -15.20
C VAL A 101 10.02 -26.81 -14.91
N GLU A 102 9.23 -26.41 -15.90
CA GLU A 102 8.27 -25.30 -15.80
C GLU A 102 7.16 -25.58 -14.79
N GLN A 103 6.58 -26.79 -14.79
CA GLN A 103 5.55 -27.17 -13.82
C GLN A 103 6.08 -27.20 -12.40
N LYS A 104 7.32 -27.67 -12.21
CA LYS A 104 7.99 -27.64 -10.90
C LYS A 104 8.27 -26.21 -10.45
N LEU A 105 8.67 -25.33 -11.36
CA LEU A 105 8.90 -23.91 -11.07
C LEU A 105 7.59 -23.20 -10.71
N ALA A 106 6.52 -23.40 -11.48
CA ALA A 106 5.20 -22.84 -11.21
C ALA A 106 4.70 -23.24 -9.80
N ARG A 107 4.80 -24.53 -9.45
CA ARG A 107 4.43 -25.02 -8.10
C ARG A 107 5.28 -24.40 -7.00
N LYS A 108 6.57 -24.17 -7.24
CA LYS A 108 7.46 -23.50 -6.28
C LYS A 108 7.05 -22.04 -6.08
N ASN A 109 6.74 -21.35 -7.16
CA ASN A 109 6.31 -19.95 -7.13
C ASN A 109 4.96 -19.80 -6.43
N GLU A 110 4.00 -20.69 -6.70
CA GLU A 110 2.72 -20.78 -6.00
C GLU A 110 2.90 -20.94 -4.49
N LEU A 111 3.68 -21.94 -4.06
CA LEU A 111 3.94 -22.16 -2.63
C LEU A 111 4.64 -20.97 -1.97
N LYS A 112 5.55 -20.31 -2.68
CA LYS A 112 6.28 -19.14 -2.17
C LYS A 112 5.38 -17.91 -2.08
N ALA A 113 4.58 -17.61 -3.10
CA ALA A 113 3.62 -16.52 -3.10
C ALA A 113 2.59 -16.70 -1.97
N ARG A 114 1.97 -17.89 -1.90
CA ARG A 114 1.02 -18.24 -0.84
C ARG A 114 1.65 -18.16 0.55
N GLY A 115 2.87 -18.67 0.72
CA GLY A 115 3.62 -18.61 1.98
C GLY A 115 3.88 -17.17 2.43
N THR A 116 4.31 -16.30 1.51
CA THR A 116 4.51 -14.87 1.78
C THR A 116 3.21 -14.18 2.19
N LEU A 117 2.09 -14.44 1.50
CA LEU A 117 0.78 -13.90 1.87
C LEU A 117 0.35 -14.32 3.28
N LEU A 118 0.60 -15.57 3.68
CA LEU A 118 0.27 -16.05 5.03
C LEU A 118 1.15 -15.40 6.10
N MET A 119 2.46 -15.23 5.86
CA MET A 119 3.36 -14.53 6.77
C MET A 119 3.01 -13.05 6.91
N ALA A 120 2.43 -12.45 5.86
CA ALA A 120 1.95 -11.09 5.85
C ALA A 120 0.66 -10.90 6.67
N LEU A 121 0.01 -11.96 7.14
CA LEU A 121 -1.19 -11.84 7.97
C LEU A 121 -0.85 -11.81 9.46
N PRO A 122 -1.54 -10.98 10.27
CA PRO A 122 -1.45 -11.07 11.73
C PRO A 122 -1.90 -12.46 12.22
N ASP A 123 -1.19 -13.03 13.21
CA ASP A 123 -1.40 -14.40 13.71
C ASP A 123 -2.87 -14.73 14.02
N LYS A 124 -3.60 -13.78 14.61
CA LYS A 124 -5.04 -13.91 14.94
C LYS A 124 -5.94 -14.21 13.74
N HIS A 125 -5.49 -13.93 12.52
CA HIS A 125 -6.23 -14.15 11.28
C HIS A 125 -5.68 -15.31 10.44
N GLN A 126 -4.41 -15.69 10.59
CA GLN A 126 -3.74 -16.70 9.74
C GLN A 126 -4.54 -18.02 9.63
N LEU A 127 -5.02 -18.55 10.76
CA LEU A 127 -5.76 -19.82 10.77
C LEU A 127 -7.03 -19.80 9.90
N LYS A 128 -7.69 -18.64 9.77
CA LYS A 128 -8.90 -18.50 8.94
C LYS A 128 -8.61 -18.50 7.45
N PHE A 129 -7.40 -18.13 7.07
CA PHE A 129 -6.99 -18.01 5.68
C PHE A 129 -6.22 -19.24 5.17
N ASN A 130 -5.71 -20.09 6.07
CA ASN A 130 -4.97 -21.31 5.73
C ASN A 130 -5.74 -22.34 4.87
N SER A 131 -7.07 -22.25 4.80
CA SER A 131 -7.91 -23.14 3.96
C SER A 131 -7.82 -22.85 2.45
N HIS A 132 -7.33 -21.67 2.06
CA HIS A 132 -7.18 -21.31 0.65
C HIS A 132 -6.00 -22.07 0.06
N LYS A 133 -6.23 -22.73 -1.08
CA LYS A 133 -5.29 -23.67 -1.69
C LYS A 133 -4.26 -22.97 -2.54
N ASP A 134 -4.66 -21.89 -3.19
CA ASP A 134 -3.85 -21.10 -4.11
C ASP A 134 -3.70 -19.64 -3.63
N ALA A 135 -2.64 -18.98 -4.08
CA ALA A 135 -2.25 -17.63 -3.70
C ALA A 135 -3.27 -16.58 -4.17
N LYS A 136 -3.90 -16.81 -5.33
CA LYS A 136 -4.93 -15.93 -5.88
C LYS A 136 -6.18 -15.93 -5.02
N SER A 137 -6.76 -17.09 -4.74
CA SER A 137 -7.95 -17.20 -3.89
C SER A 137 -7.69 -16.71 -2.46
N LEU A 138 -6.47 -16.90 -1.96
CA LEU A 138 -6.01 -16.32 -0.69
C LEU A 138 -6.02 -14.79 -0.74
N MET A 139 -5.44 -14.17 -1.77
CA MET A 139 -5.43 -12.71 -1.95
C MET A 139 -6.86 -12.16 -2.03
N GLU A 140 -7.71 -12.74 -2.87
CA GLU A 140 -9.11 -12.31 -3.02
C GLU A 140 -9.89 -12.40 -1.70
N ALA A 141 -9.64 -13.44 -0.91
CA ALA A 141 -10.26 -13.58 0.40
C ALA A 141 -9.78 -12.52 1.38
N ILE A 142 -8.47 -12.18 1.37
CA ILE A 142 -7.89 -11.12 2.20
C ILE A 142 -8.51 -9.78 1.81
N GLU A 143 -8.56 -9.45 0.52
CA GLU A 143 -9.18 -8.22 0.01
C GLU A 143 -10.66 -8.16 0.34
N LYS A 144 -11.40 -9.26 0.22
CA LYS A 144 -12.82 -9.31 0.59
C LYS A 144 -13.03 -9.06 2.08
N HIS A 145 -12.14 -9.59 2.93
CA HIS A 145 -12.26 -9.47 4.37
C HIS A 145 -11.84 -8.10 4.92
N PHE A 146 -10.78 -7.51 4.35
CA PHE A 146 -10.14 -6.28 4.84
C PHE A 146 -10.33 -5.06 3.93
N GLY A 147 -10.68 -5.24 2.66
CA GLY A 147 -11.03 -4.17 1.73
C GLY A 147 -12.49 -3.71 1.86
N GLY A 148 -13.33 -4.52 2.52
CA GLY A 148 -14.76 -4.25 2.73
C GLY A 148 -15.12 -3.40 3.95
N ASN A 149 -14.16 -2.73 4.58
CA ASN A 149 -14.37 -2.13 5.90
C ASN A 149 -15.37 -0.97 5.83
N ASN A 150 -16.58 -1.16 6.37
CA ASN A 150 -17.57 -0.07 6.51
C ASN A 150 -17.00 1.15 7.26
N LYS A 151 -16.00 0.95 8.13
CA LYS A 151 -15.27 2.02 8.82
C LYS A 151 -14.50 2.95 7.87
N THR A 152 -13.78 2.43 6.88
CA THR A 152 -13.08 3.27 5.90
C THR A 152 -14.06 3.93 4.95
N LYS A 153 -15.18 3.27 4.60
CA LYS A 153 -16.29 3.92 3.87
C LYS A 153 -16.85 5.11 4.64
N VAL A 154 -17.24 4.93 5.91
CA VAL A 154 -17.79 6.00 6.76
C VAL A 154 -16.78 7.14 6.95
N GLN A 155 -15.50 6.83 7.24
CA GLN A 155 -14.45 7.84 7.36
C GLN A 155 -14.22 8.59 6.04
N LYS A 156 -14.18 7.89 4.91
CA LYS A 156 -14.07 8.48 3.57
C LYS A 156 -15.27 9.37 3.24
N THR A 157 -16.48 8.98 3.69
CA THR A 157 -17.67 9.83 3.53
C THR A 157 -17.58 11.08 4.40
N LEU A 158 -17.12 10.94 5.65
CA LEU A 158 -16.93 12.05 6.57
C LEU A 158 -15.86 13.04 6.09
N LEU A 159 -14.71 12.55 5.60
CA LEU A 159 -13.64 13.39 5.06
C LEU A 159 -14.09 14.12 3.79
N LYS A 160 -14.84 13.44 2.90
CA LYS A 160 -15.46 14.10 1.75
C LYS A 160 -16.43 15.19 2.19
N GLN A 161 -17.26 14.93 3.20
CA GLN A 161 -18.18 15.93 3.73
C GLN A 161 -17.44 17.10 4.39
N GLN A 162 -16.35 16.84 5.13
CA GLN A 162 -15.49 17.89 5.68
C GLN A 162 -14.85 18.74 4.58
N PHE A 163 -14.43 18.10 3.49
CA PHE A 163 -13.92 18.82 2.32
C PHE A 163 -15.04 19.65 1.72
N GLU A 164 -16.21 19.09 1.42
CA GLU A 164 -17.32 19.85 0.84
C GLU A 164 -17.81 21.01 1.73
N ASN A 165 -17.74 20.86 3.05
CA ASN A 165 -18.12 21.90 4.00
C ASN A 165 -16.95 22.80 4.41
N PHE A 166 -15.77 22.65 3.81
CA PHE A 166 -14.59 23.43 4.17
C PHE A 166 -14.82 24.92 3.93
N SER A 167 -14.74 25.71 5.00
CA SER A 167 -14.84 27.17 4.99
C SER A 167 -13.75 27.79 5.86
N SER A 168 -13.31 28.99 5.49
CA SER A 168 -12.48 29.81 6.39
C SER A 168 -13.31 30.36 7.54
N SER A 169 -12.63 30.63 8.64
CA SER A 169 -13.15 31.45 9.72
C SER A 169 -12.75 32.91 9.50
N THR A 170 -13.52 33.86 10.00
CA THR A 170 -13.28 35.30 9.84
C THR A 170 -11.96 35.80 10.44
N SER A 171 -11.36 35.04 11.36
CA SER A 171 -10.09 35.36 12.02
C SER A 171 -8.89 34.57 11.51
N GLU A 172 -9.05 33.71 10.50
CA GLU A 172 -7.94 32.90 9.98
C GLU A 172 -7.11 33.64 8.93
N SER A 173 -5.79 33.46 8.98
CA SER A 173 -4.89 33.93 7.94
C SER A 173 -4.94 33.01 6.70
N LEU A 174 -4.47 33.53 5.56
CA LEU A 174 -4.41 32.78 4.31
C LEU A 174 -3.59 31.48 4.46
N ASP A 175 -2.45 31.56 5.15
CA ASP A 175 -1.57 30.41 5.40
C ASP A 175 -2.27 29.36 6.27
N GLN A 176 -3.02 29.78 7.30
CA GLN A 176 -3.80 28.85 8.13
C GLN A 176 -4.89 28.13 7.34
N ILE A 177 -5.57 28.84 6.43
CA ILE A 177 -6.58 28.25 5.55
C ILE A 177 -5.91 27.24 4.60
N HIS A 178 -4.76 27.60 4.04
CA HIS A 178 -4.00 26.72 3.15
C HIS A 178 -3.55 25.45 3.87
N ASP A 179 -2.92 25.58 5.04
CA ASP A 179 -2.43 24.45 5.84
C ASP A 179 -3.56 23.50 6.25
N ARG A 180 -4.70 24.04 6.68
CA ARG A 180 -5.87 23.22 7.03
C ARG A 180 -6.44 22.49 5.83
N LEU A 181 -6.55 23.15 4.67
CA LEU A 181 -7.02 22.53 3.44
C LEU A 181 -6.05 21.42 3.00
N GLN A 182 -4.74 21.72 3.00
CA GLN A 182 -3.72 20.78 2.57
C GLN A 182 -3.69 19.54 3.47
N LYS A 183 -3.83 19.72 4.79
CA LYS A 183 -3.95 18.61 5.73
C LYS A 183 -5.17 17.72 5.45
N LEU A 184 -6.30 18.32 5.06
CA LEU A 184 -7.51 17.59 4.69
C LEU A 184 -7.35 16.84 3.36
N VAL A 185 -6.69 17.44 2.38
CA VAL A 185 -6.33 16.80 1.10
C VAL A 185 -5.41 15.60 1.34
N SER A 186 -4.35 15.75 2.15
CA SER A 186 -3.46 14.65 2.49
C SER A 186 -4.19 13.50 3.19
N HIS A 187 -5.13 13.80 4.10
CA HIS A 187 -5.97 12.75 4.72
C HIS A 187 -6.87 12.03 3.69
N LEU A 188 -7.45 12.75 2.74
CA LEU A 188 -8.25 12.15 1.67
C LEU A 188 -7.42 11.22 0.79
N GLU A 189 -6.21 11.63 0.41
CA GLU A 189 -5.29 10.82 -0.40
C GLU A 189 -4.88 9.53 0.30
N ILE A 190 -4.55 9.61 1.60
CA ILE A 190 -4.23 8.43 2.42
C ILE A 190 -5.39 7.42 2.45
N HIS A 191 -6.64 7.90 2.35
CA HIS A 191 -7.85 7.05 2.28
C HIS A 191 -8.29 6.74 0.83
N GLY A 192 -7.40 6.88 -0.15
CA GLY A 192 -7.63 6.54 -1.55
C GLY A 192 -8.68 7.41 -2.22
N VAL A 193 -8.82 8.68 -1.81
CA VAL A 193 -9.56 9.71 -2.54
C VAL A 193 -8.54 10.67 -3.13
N SER A 194 -8.28 10.54 -4.43
CA SER A 194 -7.55 11.54 -5.18
C SER A 194 -8.47 12.71 -5.53
N LEU A 195 -7.97 13.93 -5.34
CA LEU A 195 -8.60 15.16 -5.81
C LEU A 195 -7.75 15.72 -6.94
N SER A 196 -8.38 16.34 -7.94
CA SER A 196 -7.60 17.09 -8.93
C SER A 196 -7.05 18.37 -8.30
N GLN A 197 -5.90 18.84 -8.77
CA GLN A 197 -5.36 20.14 -8.33
C GLN A 197 -6.35 21.28 -8.62
N GLU A 198 -7.15 21.17 -9.69
CA GLU A 198 -8.21 22.11 -10.03
C GLU A 198 -9.31 22.15 -8.95
N ASP A 199 -9.78 20.99 -8.48
CA ASP A 199 -10.78 20.91 -7.41
C ASP A 199 -10.26 21.52 -6.10
N VAL A 200 -9.00 21.24 -5.75
CA VAL A 200 -8.36 21.80 -4.56
C VAL A 200 -8.24 23.33 -4.67
N ASN A 201 -7.82 23.83 -5.83
CA ASN A 201 -7.69 25.26 -6.11
C ASN A 201 -9.06 25.96 -6.03
N LEU A 202 -10.08 25.40 -6.70
CA LEU A 202 -11.45 25.92 -6.64
C LEU A 202 -11.98 25.92 -5.21
N LYS A 203 -11.67 24.89 -4.42
CA LYS A 203 -12.08 24.83 -3.03
C LYS A 203 -11.44 25.93 -2.20
N PHE A 204 -10.13 26.10 -2.32
CA PHE A 204 -9.39 27.17 -1.66
C PHE A 204 -10.00 28.54 -1.95
N LEU A 205 -10.20 28.88 -3.24
CA LEU A 205 -10.76 30.16 -3.67
C LEU A 205 -12.17 30.39 -3.13
N ARG A 206 -13.03 29.37 -3.13
CA ARG A 206 -14.40 29.47 -2.59
C ARG A 206 -14.41 29.68 -1.09
N SER A 207 -13.45 29.09 -0.38
CA SER A 207 -13.34 29.16 1.06
C SER A 207 -12.66 30.43 1.55
N LEU A 208 -12.13 31.30 0.68
CA LEU A 208 -11.54 32.59 1.10
C LEU A 208 -12.56 33.49 1.81
N PRO A 209 -12.13 34.25 2.84
CA PRO A 209 -12.95 35.26 3.49
C PRO A 209 -13.44 36.32 2.48
N SER A 210 -14.59 36.93 2.75
CA SER A 210 -15.21 37.93 1.86
C SER A 210 -14.29 39.13 1.57
N GLU A 211 -13.43 39.47 2.51
CA GLU A 211 -12.43 40.55 2.47
C GLU A 211 -11.41 40.36 1.33
N TRP A 212 -11.20 39.11 0.92
CA TRP A 212 -10.29 38.73 -0.16
C TRP A 212 -11.00 38.57 -1.52
N LYS A 213 -12.33 38.54 -1.54
CA LYS A 213 -13.14 38.36 -2.76
C LYS A 213 -13.42 39.68 -3.50
N THR A 214 -13.25 40.82 -2.83
CA THR A 214 -13.65 42.16 -3.33
C THR A 214 -12.50 43.01 -3.89
N ARG A 215 -11.28 42.49 -4.02
CA ARG A 215 -10.16 43.22 -4.66
C ARG A 215 -10.05 42.88 -6.16
N SER A 216 -11.08 43.20 -6.92
CA SER A 216 -11.00 43.38 -8.36
C SER A 216 -11.57 44.76 -8.69
N LEU A 217 -10.68 45.75 -8.76
CA LEU A 217 -10.93 47.08 -9.34
C LEU A 217 -10.08 47.19 -10.61
#